data_AF-A0A5B7H5P4-F1
#
_entry.id   AF-A0A5B7H5P4-F1
#
_cell.length_a   1.000
_cell.length_b   1.000
_cell.length_c   1.000
_cell.angle_alpha   90.00
_cell.angle_beta   90.00
_cell.angle_gamma   90.00
#
_symmetry.space_group_name_H-M   'P 1'
#
loop_
_entity.id
_entity.type
_entity.pdbx_description
1 polymer ?
#
loop_
_entity_poly.entity_id
_entity_poly.type
_entity_poly.pdbx_seq_one_letter_code
_entity_poly.pdbx_strand_id
1 'polypeptide(L)'
;MKGGIDLLRHRQHSIMAATEQNTVSKTWELSLYELHRTPQEAITDNTEIAVSPRSLHSELMCPICLDMLKNTMTTKECLHRFCQVGGTLVLLQEGEERKVRGKGVGR
;
A
#
# COMPACT_ATOMS: atom_id res chain seq x y z
N MET A 1 11.13 35.58 -28.61
CA MET A 1 9.95 35.44 -27.71
C MET A 1 9.83 34.00 -27.16
N LYS A 2 10.90 33.39 -26.62
CA LYS A 2 10.86 32.00 -26.10
C LYS A 2 10.99 31.89 -24.57
N GLY A 3 11.44 32.92 -23.86
CA GLY A 3 11.63 32.87 -22.40
C GLY A 3 10.37 33.00 -21.54
N GLY A 4 9.20 33.31 -22.13
CA GLY A 4 7.95 33.48 -21.37
C GLY A 4 7.21 32.18 -21.05
N ILE A 5 7.35 31.16 -21.91
CA ILE A 5 6.66 29.87 -21.73
C ILE A 5 7.37 28.96 -20.72
N ASP A 6 8.69 29.04 -20.64
CA ASP A 6 9.50 28.22 -19.73
C ASP A 6 9.28 28.63 -18.27
N LEU A 7 9.10 29.93 -18.01
CA LEU A 7 8.81 30.47 -16.68
C LEU A 7 7.40 30.07 -16.19
N LEU A 8 6.41 30.03 -17.08
CA LEU A 8 5.05 29.60 -16.75
C LEU A 8 4.99 28.10 -16.44
N ARG A 9 5.71 27.28 -17.22
CA ARG A 9 5.84 25.83 -16.97
C ARG A 9 6.57 25.52 -15.67
N HIS A 10 7.66 26.22 -15.36
CA HIS A 10 8.37 26.09 -14.08
C HIS A 10 7.48 26.47 -12.89
N ARG A 11 6.69 27.54 -13.02
CA ARG A 11 5.76 27.96 -11.98
C ARG A 11 4.63 26.95 -11.77
N GLN A 12 4.09 26.35 -12.83
CA GLN A 12 3.06 25.31 -12.72
C GLN A 12 3.59 24.03 -12.03
N HIS A 13 4.80 23.58 -12.38
CA HIS A 13 5.44 22.41 -11.73
C HIS A 13 5.75 22.66 -10.25
N SER A 14 6.20 23.88 -9.89
CA SER A 14 6.50 24.26 -8.50
C SER A 14 5.23 24.26 -7.62
N ILE A 15 4.10 24.72 -8.16
CA ILE A 15 2.81 24.74 -7.44
C ILE A 15 2.29 23.31 -7.17
N MET A 16 2.37 22.39 -8.15
CA MET A 16 1.90 21.01 -7.97
C MET A 16 2.75 20.22 -6.95
N ALA A 17 4.08 20.38 -6.99
CA ALA A 17 4.98 19.73 -6.05
C ALA A 17 4.78 20.21 -4.59
N ALA A 18 4.51 21.51 -4.39
CA ALA A 18 4.22 22.06 -3.07
C ALA A 18 2.88 21.55 -2.51
N THR A 19 1.87 21.35 -3.37
CA THR A 19 0.59 20.77 -2.94
C THR A 19 0.71 19.30 -2.56
N GLU A 20 1.52 18.52 -3.27
CA GLU A 20 1.77 17.10 -2.98
C GLU A 20 2.53 16.90 -1.65
N GLN A 21 3.50 17.76 -1.33
CA GLN A 21 4.19 17.69 -0.04
C GLN A 21 3.26 18.00 1.14
N ASN A 22 2.30 18.90 0.94
CA ASN A 22 1.30 19.27 1.95
C ASN A 22 0.28 18.13 2.18
N THR A 23 -0.16 17.45 1.11
CA THR A 23 -1.09 16.31 1.24
C THR A 23 -0.49 15.12 1.97
N VAL A 24 0.79 14.81 1.72
CA VAL A 24 1.51 13.74 2.43
C VAL A 24 1.67 14.08 3.92
N SER A 25 2.06 15.33 4.22
CA SER A 25 2.22 15.80 5.61
C SER A 25 0.90 15.72 6.39
N LYS A 26 -0.21 16.09 5.73
CA LYS A 26 -1.55 16.02 6.33
C LYS A 26 -2.07 14.59 6.54
N THR A 27 -1.65 13.63 5.71
CA THR A 27 -2.09 12.22 5.82
C THR A 27 -1.58 11.55 7.09
N TRP A 28 -0.41 11.97 7.56
CA TRP A 28 0.24 11.42 8.76
C TRP A 28 0.15 12.35 9.98
N GLU A 29 -0.60 13.44 9.88
CA GLU A 29 -0.87 14.32 11.02
C GLU A 29 -1.79 13.60 12.02
N LEU A 30 -1.36 13.51 13.27
CA LEU A 30 -2.12 12.83 14.32
C LEU A 30 -3.28 13.70 14.81
N SER A 31 -4.47 13.11 14.90
CA SER A 31 -5.60 13.72 15.59
C SER A 31 -5.35 13.83 17.11
N LEU A 32 -6.14 14.69 17.79
CA LEU A 32 -6.10 14.79 19.25
C LEU A 32 -6.37 13.46 19.96
N TYR A 33 -7.22 12.60 19.38
CA TYR A 33 -7.46 11.25 19.88
C TYR A 33 -6.20 10.37 19.73
N GLU A 34 -5.55 10.37 18.56
CA GLU A 34 -4.36 9.55 18.32
C GLU A 34 -3.15 9.97 19.14
N LEU A 35 -3.04 11.25 19.51
CA LEU A 35 -1.99 11.76 20.40
C LEU A 35 -2.09 11.19 21.83
N HIS A 36 -3.31 10.83 22.28
CA HIS A 36 -3.57 10.40 23.64
C HIS A 36 -4.15 8.97 23.73
N ARG A 37 -4.20 8.24 22.61
CA ARG A 37 -4.72 6.86 22.60
C ARG A 37 -3.84 5.97 23.46
N THR A 38 -4.46 5.12 24.27
CA THR A 38 -3.78 4.06 24.99
C THR A 38 -3.65 2.80 24.11
N PRO A 39 -2.66 1.93 24.34
CA PRO A 39 -2.62 0.61 23.71
C PRO A 39 -3.93 -0.15 23.92
N GLN A 40 -4.32 -0.95 22.93
CA GLN A 40 -5.44 -1.88 23.07
C GLN A 40 -4.90 -3.20 23.63
N GLU A 41 -5.39 -3.59 24.81
CA GLU A 41 -4.99 -4.83 25.46
C GLU A 41 -5.41 -6.04 24.61
N ALA A 42 -4.51 -7.00 24.45
CA ALA A 42 -4.81 -8.22 23.71
C ALA A 42 -5.77 -9.10 24.52
N ILE A 43 -6.74 -9.71 23.83
CA ILE A 43 -7.60 -10.74 24.41
C ILE A 43 -6.74 -11.99 24.62
N THR A 44 -6.49 -12.35 25.88
CA THR A 44 -5.61 -13.46 26.29
C THR A 44 -6.36 -14.62 26.95
N ASP A 45 -7.68 -14.51 27.05
CA ASP A 45 -8.55 -15.56 27.57
C ASP A 45 -9.03 -16.50 26.44
N ASN A 46 -9.86 -17.48 26.81
CA ASN A 46 -10.39 -18.47 25.87
C ASN A 46 -11.62 -17.96 25.10
N THR A 47 -11.73 -16.66 24.86
CA THR A 47 -12.86 -16.10 24.12
C THR A 47 -12.86 -16.62 22.68
N GLU A 48 -13.90 -17.38 22.33
CA GLU A 48 -14.06 -17.90 20.97
C GLU A 48 -14.57 -16.81 20.01
N ILE A 49 -13.90 -16.66 18.87
CA ILE A 49 -14.30 -15.70 17.83
C ILE A 49 -15.13 -16.44 16.78
N ALA A 50 -16.45 -16.28 16.86
CA ALA A 50 -17.36 -16.76 15.84
C ALA A 50 -17.54 -15.71 14.74
N VAL A 51 -16.83 -15.90 13.62
CA VAL A 51 -17.00 -15.08 12.40
C VAL A 51 -17.41 -15.97 11.24
N SER A 52 -18.41 -15.53 10.48
CA SER A 52 -18.78 -16.26 9.26
C SER A 52 -17.68 -16.06 8.21
N PRO A 53 -17.30 -17.09 7.43
CA PRO A 53 -16.33 -16.92 6.34
C PRO A 53 -16.74 -15.83 5.34
N ARG A 54 -18.05 -15.62 5.14
CA ARG A 54 -18.60 -14.58 4.28
C ARG A 54 -18.29 -13.16 4.79
N SER A 55 -18.15 -12.98 6.11
CA SER A 55 -17.83 -11.70 6.74
C SER A 55 -16.40 -11.22 6.46
N LEU A 56 -15.50 -12.11 6.02
CA LEU A 56 -14.10 -11.81 5.72
C LEU A 56 -13.74 -11.97 4.23
N HIS A 57 -14.76 -12.17 3.40
CA HIS A 57 -14.58 -12.57 2.02
C HIS A 57 -13.87 -11.48 1.19
N SER A 58 -14.26 -10.21 1.36
CA SER A 58 -13.63 -9.08 0.65
C SER A 58 -12.19 -8.82 1.08
N GLU A 59 -11.83 -9.16 2.31
CA GLU A 59 -10.54 -8.85 2.91
C GLU A 59 -9.50 -9.93 2.63
N LEU A 60 -9.94 -11.19 2.49
CA LEU A 60 -9.07 -12.37 2.36
C LEU A 60 -9.10 -13.04 0.98
N MET A 61 -9.91 -12.55 0.05
CA MET A 61 -9.95 -13.05 -1.32
C MET A 61 -8.90 -12.37 -2.20
N CYS A 62 -8.23 -13.17 -3.03
CA CYS A 62 -7.39 -12.66 -4.09
C CYS A 62 -8.24 -12.18 -5.26
N PRO A 63 -8.14 -10.91 -5.68
CA PRO A 63 -8.95 -10.39 -6.81
C PRO A 63 -8.56 -11.01 -8.16
N ILE A 64 -7.43 -11.73 -8.25
CA ILE A 64 -6.97 -12.38 -9.48
C ILE A 64 -7.54 -13.80 -9.61
N CYS A 65 -7.39 -14.63 -8.57
CA CYS A 65 -7.81 -16.03 -8.64
C CYS A 65 -9.21 -16.29 -8.06
N LEU A 66 -9.87 -15.26 -7.51
CA LEU A 66 -11.20 -15.33 -6.90
C LEU A 66 -11.33 -16.40 -5.80
N ASP A 67 -10.20 -16.73 -5.17
CA ASP A 67 -10.06 -17.70 -4.10
C ASP A 67 -9.31 -17.03 -2.93
N MET A 68 -9.28 -17.69 -1.77
CA MET A 68 -8.59 -17.20 -0.60
C MET A 68 -7.09 -16.98 -0.87
N LEU A 69 -6.54 -15.88 -0.36
CA LEU A 69 -5.14 -15.50 -0.51
C LEU A 69 -4.21 -16.61 0.02
N LYS A 70 -3.28 -17.04 -0.83
CA LYS A 70 -2.24 -18.05 -0.55
C LYS A 70 -0.88 -17.45 -0.87
N ASN A 71 0.09 -17.63 0.04
CA ASN A 71 1.43 -17.02 -0.09
C ASN A 71 1.32 -15.53 -0.45
N THR A 72 0.66 -14.75 0.41
CA THR A 72 0.23 -13.39 0.09
C THR A 72 1.42 -12.48 -0.23
N MET A 73 1.31 -11.76 -1.33
CA MET A 73 2.22 -10.69 -1.72
C MET A 73 1.47 -9.36 -1.76
N THR A 74 2.17 -8.28 -1.40
CA THR A 74 1.59 -6.94 -1.27
C THR A 74 2.37 -5.94 -2.11
N THR A 75 1.68 -5.16 -2.94
CA THR A 75 2.30 -4.07 -3.71
C THR A 75 2.78 -2.96 -2.79
N LYS A 76 3.96 -2.40 -3.02
CA LYS A 76 4.57 -1.40 -2.13
C LYS A 76 3.81 -0.06 -2.12
N GLU A 77 3.35 0.40 -3.28
CA GLU A 77 2.75 1.73 -3.40
C GLU A 77 1.30 1.78 -2.92
N CYS A 78 0.51 0.75 -3.21
CA CYS A 78 -0.94 0.76 -2.97
C CYS A 78 -1.43 -0.33 -2.00
N LEU A 79 -0.52 -1.13 -1.42
CA LEU A 79 -0.80 -2.18 -0.43
C LEU A 79 -1.87 -3.20 -0.83
N HIS A 80 -2.19 -3.33 -2.12
CA HIS A 80 -3.08 -4.38 -2.61
C HIS A 80 -2.42 -5.77 -2.51
N ARG A 81 -3.24 -6.76 -2.15
CA ARG A 81 -2.81 -8.12 -1.81
C ARG A 81 -3.17 -9.11 -2.92
N PHE A 82 -2.25 -10.01 -3.23
CA PHE A 82 -2.41 -11.04 -4.27
C PHE A 82 -1.75 -12.37 -3.86
N CYS A 83 -2.13 -13.47 -4.52
CA CYS A 83 -1.43 -14.76 -4.36
C CYS A 83 -0.07 -14.75 -5.07
N GLN A 84 0.94 -15.39 -4.48
CA GLN A 84 2.17 -15.70 -5.19
C GLN A 84 1.92 -16.86 -6.17
N VAL A 85 1.91 -16.58 -7.47
CA VAL A 85 1.78 -17.62 -8.50
C VAL A 85 3.17 -18.06 -8.93
N GLY A 86 3.56 -19.31 -8.63
CA GLY A 86 4.70 -20.00 -9.26
C GLY A 86 6.05 -19.26 -9.22
N GLY A 87 6.28 -18.35 -8.27
CA GLY A 87 7.53 -17.59 -8.14
C GLY A 87 7.56 -16.21 -8.82
N THR A 88 6.49 -15.77 -9.48
CA THR A 88 6.41 -14.45 -10.12
C THR A 88 5.14 -13.72 -9.70
N LEU A 89 5.30 -12.50 -9.21
CA LEU A 89 4.20 -11.54 -9.14
C LEU A 89 3.81 -11.23 -10.59
N VAL A 90 2.56 -11.51 -10.98
CA VAL A 90 1.98 -10.88 -12.17
C VAL A 90 1.74 -9.42 -11.80
N LEU A 91 2.81 -8.64 -11.75
CA LEU A 91 2.73 -7.19 -11.76
C LEU A 91 2.24 -6.86 -13.17
N LEU A 92 1.00 -6.39 -13.29
CA LEU A 92 0.64 -5.52 -14.40
C LEU A 92 1.47 -4.24 -14.22
N GLN A 93 2.72 -4.30 -14.66
CA GLN A 93 3.59 -3.16 -14.71
C GLN A 93 3.46 -2.59 -16.12
N GLU A 94 2.71 -1.51 -16.27
CA GLU A 94 2.91 -0.64 -17.42
C GLU A 94 4.35 -0.12 -17.33
N GLY A 95 5.24 -0.73 -18.11
CA GLY A 95 6.61 -0.26 -18.32
C GLY A 95 7.62 -0.62 -17.22
N GLU A 96 8.61 -1.42 -17.62
CA GLU A 96 9.93 -1.62 -16.99
C GLU A 96 10.08 -2.77 -15.98
N GLU A 97 10.47 -3.94 -16.50
CA GLU A 97 10.93 -5.10 -15.74
C GLU A 97 12.07 -4.73 -14.77
N ARG A 98 11.77 -4.58 -13.48
CA ARG A 98 12.76 -4.73 -12.42
C ARG A 98 12.52 -6.01 -11.65
N LYS A 99 13.21 -7.06 -12.10
CA LYS A 99 13.44 -8.30 -11.33
C LYS A 99 14.10 -7.94 -9.98
N VAL A 100 13.31 -7.82 -8.92
CA VAL A 100 13.86 -7.76 -7.56
C VAL A 100 14.41 -9.15 -7.23
N ARG A 101 15.70 -9.35 -7.49
CA ARG A 101 16.45 -10.50 -6.99
C ARG A 101 16.48 -10.39 -5.46
N GLY A 102 15.79 -11.30 -4.77
CA GLY A 102 16.05 -11.53 -3.36
C GLY A 102 17.48 -12.04 -3.20
N LYS A 103 18.39 -11.16 -2.76
CA LYS A 103 19.70 -11.56 -2.25
C LYS A 103 19.56 -11.86 -0.76
N GLY A 104 19.96 -13.07 -0.35
CA GLY A 104 20.42 -13.35 1.02
C GLY A 104 19.69 -14.46 1.77
N VAL A 105 20.10 -15.71 1.56
CA VAL A 105 20.22 -16.68 2.67
C VAL A 105 21.66 -17.14 2.67
N GLY A 106 22.43 -16.63 3.63
CA GLY A 106 23.76 -17.13 3.93
C GLY A 106 23.67 -18.48 4.63
N ARG A 107 24.56 -19.40 4.24
CA ARG A 107 25.16 -20.39 5.11
C ARG A 107 26.65 -20.34 4.86
#